data_AF-A0A9X3EP50-F1
#
_entry.id   AF-A0A9X3EP50-F1
#
_cell.length_a   1.000
_cell.length_b   1.000
_cell.length_c   1.000
_cell.angle_alpha   90.00
_cell.angle_beta   90.00
_cell.angle_gamma   90.00
#
_symmetry.space_group_name_H-M   'P 1'
#
loop_
_entity.id
_entity.type
_entity.pdbx_description
1 polymer ?
#
loop_
_entity_poly.entity_id
_entity_poly.type
_entity_poly.pdbx_seq_one_letter_code
_entity_poly.pdbx_strand_id
1 'polypeptide(L)'
;MAYLCELTDELVLARHPDPELFAALCLALEQVIGGAPQALHLRQYELAVLRCLGLSPALTSCCVCGSEIGGEDSAAFDGPRGGVLCLEHERGAPRLPAAALAAIQHLEAGGDPAALASAPAGLRRAVRDAIQSIVRSHLRRPLHAQAFFAALPRDAGAEGVGAARLC
;
A
#
# COMPACT_ATOMS: atom_id res chain seq x y z
N MET A 1 5.61 -11.94 7.53
CA MET A 1 6.75 -11.51 8.37
C MET A 1 7.97 -11.13 7.55
N ALA A 2 8.60 -12.05 6.79
CA ALA A 2 9.84 -11.76 6.04
C ALA A 2 9.77 -10.46 5.19
N TYR A 3 8.64 -10.24 4.52
CA TYR A 3 8.39 -9.02 3.77
C TYR A 3 8.50 -7.73 4.61
N LEU A 4 7.92 -7.69 5.82
CA LEU A 4 7.92 -6.52 6.68
C LEU A 4 9.34 -6.21 7.16
N CYS A 5 10.06 -7.24 7.62
CA CYS A 5 11.44 -7.08 8.09
C CYS A 5 12.38 -6.66 6.96
N GLU A 6 12.28 -7.29 5.78
CA GLU A 6 13.13 -6.95 4.63
C GLU A 6 12.83 -5.55 4.10
N LEU A 7 11.55 -5.16 4.05
CA LEU A 7 11.16 -3.80 3.67
C LEU A 7 11.76 -2.77 4.63
N THR A 8 11.71 -3.06 5.95
CA THR A 8 12.31 -2.19 6.97
C THR A 8 13.81 -2.06 6.76
N ASP A 9 14.51 -3.19 6.61
CA ASP A 9 15.97 -3.23 6.44
C ASP A 9 16.42 -2.48 5.17
N GLU A 10 15.64 -2.57 4.09
CA GLU A 10 15.98 -1.86 2.86
C GLU A 10 15.67 -0.36 2.91
N LEU A 11 14.55 0.05 3.50
CA LEU A 11 14.18 1.48 3.55
C LEU A 11 14.90 2.26 4.66
N VAL A 12 15.11 1.64 5.83
CA VAL A 12 15.65 2.31 7.01
C VAL A 12 17.17 2.23 7.02
N LEU A 13 17.81 3.27 6.47
CA LEU A 13 19.28 3.36 6.41
C LEU A 13 19.92 3.82 7.72
N ALA A 14 19.25 4.73 8.43
CA ALA A 14 19.78 5.34 9.64
C ALA A 14 19.60 4.41 10.83
N ARG A 15 20.67 4.16 11.57
CA ARG A 15 20.65 3.33 12.80
C ARG A 15 20.36 4.16 14.05
N HIS A 16 19.52 5.19 13.93
CA HIS A 16 19.04 5.93 15.08
C HIS A 16 17.76 5.29 15.64
N PRO A 17 17.49 5.39 16.95
CA PRO A 17 16.22 4.99 17.50
C PRO A 17 15.07 5.75 16.84
N ASP A 18 14.10 5.02 16.30
CA ASP A 18 12.82 5.54 15.84
C ASP A 18 11.70 4.72 16.52
N PRO A 19 11.20 5.18 17.69
CA PRO A 19 10.18 4.46 18.43
C PRO A 19 8.85 4.31 17.67
N GLU A 20 8.50 5.27 16.82
CA GLU A 20 7.26 5.24 16.04
C GLU A 20 7.34 4.15 14.97
N LEU A 21 8.43 4.13 14.19
CA LEU A 21 8.66 3.12 13.17
C LEU A 21 8.75 1.71 13.79
N PHE A 22 9.45 1.58 14.92
CA PHE A 22 9.55 0.30 15.63
C PHE A 22 8.17 -0.20 16.09
N ALA A 23 7.35 0.68 16.69
CA ALA A 23 6.00 0.33 17.10
C ALA A 23 5.12 -0.06 15.90
N ALA A 24 5.24 0.64 14.76
CA ALA A 24 4.53 0.28 13.54
C ALA A 24 4.94 -1.10 13.01
N LEU A 25 6.23 -1.46 13.08
CA LEU A 25 6.71 -2.79 12.69
C LEU A 25 6.18 -3.88 13.64
N CYS A 26 6.22 -3.65 14.96
CA CYS A 26 5.67 -4.57 15.94
C CYS A 26 4.18 -4.83 15.69
N LEU A 27 3.38 -3.78 15.52
CA LEU A 27 1.95 -3.89 15.22
C LEU A 27 1.70 -4.70 13.94
N ALA A 28 2.44 -4.42 12.86
CA ALA A 28 2.30 -5.14 11.61
C ALA A 28 2.69 -6.62 11.72
N LEU A 29 3.73 -6.95 12.51
CA LEU A 29 4.12 -8.32 12.80
C LEU A 29 3.06 -9.06 13.61
N GLU A 30 2.54 -8.43 14.66
CA GLU A 30 1.45 -8.98 15.49
C GLU A 30 0.20 -9.28 14.65
N GLN A 31 -0.21 -8.34 13.79
CA GLN A 31 -1.35 -8.52 12.88
C GLN A 31 -1.16 -9.70 11.90
N VAL A 32 0.07 -9.91 11.43
CA VAL A 32 0.39 -11.00 10.50
C VAL A 32 0.53 -12.35 11.19
N ILE A 33 0.99 -12.38 12.45
CA ILE A 33 1.14 -13.61 13.25
C ILE A 33 -0.20 -14.04 13.85
N GLY A 34 -0.98 -13.10 14.35
CA GLY A 34 -2.17 -13.35 15.19
C GLY A 34 -3.43 -13.77 14.43
N GLY A 35 -3.40 -13.87 13.11
CA GLY A 35 -4.59 -14.23 12.32
C GLY A 35 -4.30 -14.46 10.84
N ALA A 36 -5.35 -14.48 10.02
CA ALA A 36 -5.19 -14.51 8.57
C ALA A 36 -4.68 -13.13 8.10
N PRO A 37 -3.43 -13.01 7.58
CA PRO A 37 -2.87 -11.73 7.21
C PRO A 37 -3.68 -11.12 6.06
N GLN A 38 -4.43 -10.07 6.35
CA GLN A 38 -5.08 -9.29 5.32
C GLN A 38 -4.02 -8.46 4.58
N ALA A 39 -4.02 -8.54 3.25
CA ALA A 39 -3.08 -7.79 2.40
C ALA A 39 -3.10 -6.27 2.69
N LEU A 40 -4.21 -5.76 3.21
CA LEU A 40 -4.38 -4.35 3.58
C LEU A 40 -3.57 -3.95 4.82
N HIS A 41 -3.31 -4.84 5.77
CA HIS A 41 -2.37 -4.57 6.88
C HIS A 41 -0.96 -4.30 6.35
N LEU A 42 -0.53 -5.02 5.30
CA LEU A 42 0.75 -4.74 4.65
C LEU A 42 0.77 -3.35 4.00
N ARG A 43 -0.35 -2.91 3.42
CA ARG A 43 -0.47 -1.57 2.83
C ARG A 43 -0.40 -0.47 3.89
N GLN A 44 -1.06 -0.68 5.01
CA GLN A 44 -1.02 0.25 6.13
C GLN A 44 0.40 0.38 6.69
N TYR A 45 1.11 -0.73 6.86
CA TYR A 45 2.50 -0.70 7.29
C TYR A 45 3.42 0.02 6.28
N GLU A 46 3.23 -0.21 4.97
CA GLU A 46 3.98 0.51 3.92
C GLU A 46 3.78 2.02 4.01
N LEU A 47 2.55 2.49 4.22
CA LEU A 47 2.28 3.92 4.40
C LEU A 47 2.89 4.44 5.72
N ALA A 48 2.84 3.65 6.79
CA ALA A 48 3.42 4.04 8.07
C ALA A 48 4.95 4.21 7.99
N VAL A 49 5.65 3.26 7.36
CA VAL A 49 7.11 3.36 7.19
C VAL A 49 7.48 4.52 6.26
N LEU A 50 6.72 4.75 5.18
CA LEU A 50 6.92 5.91 4.31
C LEU A 50 6.74 7.23 5.09
N ARG A 51 5.70 7.34 5.91
CA ARG A 51 5.46 8.51 6.76
C ARG A 51 6.61 8.77 7.72
N CYS A 52 7.08 7.76 8.45
CA CYS A 52 8.19 7.90 9.41
C CYS A 52 9.48 8.38 8.72
N LEU A 53 9.67 8.00 7.45
CA LEU A 53 10.83 8.41 6.65
C LEU A 53 10.64 9.76 5.94
N GLY A 54 9.51 10.43 6.11
CA GLY A 54 9.20 11.69 5.41
C GLY A 54 8.91 11.50 3.92
N LEU A 55 8.48 10.30 3.52
CA LEU A 55 8.22 9.88 2.14
C LEU A 55 6.72 9.65 1.87
N SER A 56 5.84 10.22 2.70
CA SER A 56 4.39 10.16 2.48
C SER A 56 4.01 10.72 1.10
N PRO A 57 3.14 10.04 0.35
CA PRO A 57 2.69 10.55 -0.94
C PRO A 57 1.76 11.75 -0.79
N ALA A 58 1.80 12.66 -1.75
CA ALA A 58 0.78 13.69 -1.87
C ALA A 58 -0.53 13.06 -2.40
N LEU A 59 -1.61 13.18 -1.63
CA LEU A 59 -2.92 12.57 -1.95
C LEU A 59 -4.03 13.57 -2.23
N THR A 60 -3.81 14.87 -2.00
CA THR A 60 -4.84 15.93 -2.14
C THR A 60 -4.36 17.13 -2.94
N SER A 61 -3.05 17.26 -3.14
CA SER A 61 -2.43 18.35 -3.88
C SER A 61 -1.37 17.80 -4.82
N CYS A 62 -1.15 18.48 -5.94
CA CYS A 62 -0.15 18.08 -6.92
C CYS A 62 1.23 18.01 -6.25
N CYS A 63 1.91 16.87 -6.37
CA CYS A 63 3.23 16.67 -5.77
C CYS A 63 4.33 17.58 -6.37
N VAL A 64 4.05 18.30 -7.46
CA VAL A 64 4.99 19.21 -8.13
C VAL A 64 4.76 20.66 -7.72
N CYS A 65 3.52 21.16 -7.85
CA CYS A 65 3.20 22.58 -7.68
C CYS A 65 2.33 22.90 -6.45
N GLY A 66 1.81 21.87 -5.76
CA GLY A 66 0.95 22.04 -4.58
C GLY A 66 -0.49 22.47 -4.87
N SER A 67 -0.90 22.64 -6.14
CA SER A 67 -2.28 22.94 -6.50
C SER A 67 -3.22 21.83 -6.03
N GLU A 68 -4.37 22.20 -5.46
CA GLU A 68 -5.38 21.23 -5.00
C GLU A 68 -5.90 20.35 -6.15
N ILE A 69 -6.12 19.08 -5.86
CA ILE A 69 -6.67 18.08 -6.76
C ILE A 69 -8.01 17.62 -6.18
N GLY A 70 -9.12 17.88 -6.88
CA GLY A 70 -10.44 17.50 -6.38
C GLY A 70 -11.53 17.57 -7.45
N GLY A 71 -12.69 16.98 -7.13
CA GLY A 71 -13.91 17.05 -7.94
C GLY A 71 -14.00 16.07 -9.13
N GLU A 72 -13.00 15.22 -9.33
CA GLU A 72 -12.96 14.24 -10.43
C GLU A 72 -13.15 12.80 -9.92
N ASP A 73 -13.67 11.91 -10.78
CA ASP A 73 -13.82 10.46 -10.50
C ASP A 73 -12.49 9.70 -10.43
N SER A 74 -11.40 10.32 -10.89
CA SER A 74 -10.03 9.80 -10.84
C SER A 74 -9.04 10.95 -10.82
N ALA A 75 -7.81 10.70 -10.40
CA ALA A 75 -6.70 11.65 -10.50
C ALA A 75 -5.50 10.99 -11.17
N ALA A 76 -4.66 11.75 -11.86
CA ALA A 76 -3.35 11.26 -12.25
C ALA A 76 -2.49 11.00 -11.02
N PHE A 77 -1.84 9.85 -10.96
CA PHE A 77 -1.02 9.44 -9.82
C PHE A 77 0.27 8.81 -10.31
N ASP A 78 1.39 9.29 -9.79
CA ASP A 78 2.72 8.78 -10.10
C ASP A 78 3.50 8.59 -8.79
N GLY A 79 3.58 7.34 -8.34
CA GLY A 79 4.26 6.96 -7.11
C GLY A 79 5.73 7.40 -7.07
N PRO A 80 6.55 7.10 -8.10
CA PRO A 80 7.92 7.60 -8.22
C PRO A 80 8.05 9.12 -8.16
N ARG A 81 7.07 9.88 -8.66
CA ARG A 81 7.05 11.35 -8.54
C ARG A 81 6.47 11.86 -7.23
N GLY A 82 5.95 10.98 -6.37
CA GLY A 82 5.52 11.31 -5.02
C GLY A 82 4.02 11.51 -4.84
N GLY A 83 3.16 11.18 -5.81
CA GLY A 83 1.71 11.16 -5.59
C GLY A 83 0.86 11.72 -6.73
N VAL A 84 -0.23 12.41 -6.36
CA VAL A 84 -1.20 12.94 -7.32
C VAL A 84 -0.63 14.12 -8.12
N LEU A 85 -1.11 14.30 -9.35
CA LEU A 85 -0.64 15.31 -10.31
C LEU A 85 -1.83 16.11 -10.87
N CYS A 86 -1.64 17.41 -11.07
CA CYS A 86 -2.61 18.24 -11.80
C CYS A 86 -2.48 18.03 -13.31
N LEU A 87 -3.45 18.54 -14.07
CA LEU A 87 -3.51 18.43 -15.53
C LEU A 87 -2.25 18.98 -16.24
N GLU A 88 -1.58 19.97 -15.66
CA GLU A 88 -0.34 20.52 -16.21
C GLU A 88 0.85 19.56 -16.05
N HIS A 89 0.87 18.82 -14.95
CA HIS A 89 1.99 17.97 -14.56
C HIS A 89 1.74 16.47 -14.78
N GLU A 90 0.54 16.06 -15.20
CA GLU A 90 0.14 14.65 -15.29
C GLU A 90 0.75 13.87 -16.45
N ARG A 91 1.47 14.52 -17.38
CA ARG A 91 1.82 13.95 -18.70
C ARG A 91 2.26 12.48 -18.66
N GLY A 92 1.35 11.58 -19.09
CA GLY A 92 1.58 10.13 -19.20
C GLY A 92 1.41 9.32 -17.91
N ALA A 93 1.06 9.96 -16.79
CA ALA A 93 0.80 9.29 -15.52
C ALA A 93 -0.50 8.46 -15.60
N PRO A 94 -0.53 7.26 -14.99
CA PRO A 94 -1.74 6.47 -14.91
C PRO A 94 -2.80 7.18 -14.06
N ARG A 95 -4.07 6.91 -14.36
CA ARG A 95 -5.20 7.42 -13.58
C ARG A 95 -5.51 6.46 -12.43
N LEU A 96 -5.63 7.00 -11.23
CA LEU A 96 -6.06 6.31 -10.02
C LEU A 96 -7.51 6.71 -9.70
N PRO A 97 -8.45 5.76 -9.53
CA PRO A 97 -9.83 6.09 -9.18
C PRO A 97 -9.92 6.84 -7.85
N ALA A 98 -10.86 7.78 -7.72
CA ALA A 98 -11.05 8.56 -6.50
C ALA A 98 -11.31 7.67 -5.28
N ALA A 99 -12.04 6.56 -5.45
CA ALA A 99 -12.25 5.58 -4.39
C ALA A 99 -10.94 4.91 -3.91
N ALA A 100 -9.97 4.72 -4.80
CA ALA A 100 -8.67 4.17 -4.44
C ALA A 100 -7.84 5.22 -3.68
N LEU A 101 -7.91 6.48 -4.11
CA LEU A 101 -7.27 7.59 -3.43
C LEU A 101 -7.81 7.76 -2.00
N ALA A 102 -9.14 7.75 -1.84
CA ALA A 102 -9.80 7.80 -0.54
C ALA A 102 -9.42 6.61 0.36
N ALA A 103 -9.30 5.41 -0.22
CA ALA A 103 -8.84 4.22 0.51
C ALA A 103 -7.38 4.36 0.99
N ILE A 104 -6.49 4.94 0.18
CA ILE A 104 -5.10 5.22 0.59
C ILE A 104 -5.08 6.26 1.71
N GLN A 105 -5.85 7.35 1.58
CA GLN A 105 -5.98 8.38 2.61
C GLN A 105 -6.49 7.80 3.95
N HIS A 106 -7.51 6.93 3.90
CA HIS A 106 -8.03 6.23 5.07
C HIS A 106 -6.95 5.39 5.77
N LEU A 107 -6.19 4.61 4.99
CA LEU A 107 -5.12 3.78 5.54
C LEU A 107 -3.97 4.62 6.12
N GLU A 108 -3.58 5.71 5.44
CA GLU A 108 -2.51 6.61 5.88
C GLU A 108 -2.87 7.29 7.20
N ALA A 109 -4.14 7.68 7.35
CA ALA A 109 -4.69 8.26 8.58
C ALA A 109 -4.82 7.25 9.74
N GLY A 110 -4.43 5.98 9.56
CA GLY A 110 -4.54 4.95 10.58
C GLY A 110 -5.94 4.33 10.68
N GLY A 111 -6.80 4.56 9.69
CA GLY A 111 -8.13 3.95 9.62
C GLY A 111 -8.07 2.42 9.54
N ASP A 112 -9.13 1.77 10.03
CA ASP A 112 -9.21 0.30 10.08
C ASP A 112 -9.14 -0.32 8.67
N PRO A 113 -8.13 -1.16 8.37
CA PRO A 113 -8.03 -1.88 7.09
C PRO A 113 -9.21 -2.80 6.81
N ALA A 114 -9.90 -3.31 7.82
CA ALA A 114 -11.04 -4.20 7.65
C ALA A 114 -12.20 -3.52 6.89
N ALA A 115 -12.31 -2.19 6.97
CA ALA A 115 -13.29 -1.40 6.22
C ALA A 115 -13.15 -1.54 4.69
N LEU A 116 -11.95 -1.90 4.21
CA LEU A 116 -11.64 -2.10 2.79
C LEU A 116 -11.63 -3.57 2.39
N ALA A 117 -11.82 -4.51 3.34
CA ALA A 117 -11.75 -5.94 3.07
C ALA A 117 -12.83 -6.39 2.07
N SER A 118 -14.05 -5.85 2.19
CA SER A 118 -15.20 -6.16 1.29
C SER A 118 -15.17 -5.39 -0.04
N ALA A 119 -14.23 -4.46 -0.23
CA ALA A 119 -14.17 -3.62 -1.41
C ALA A 119 -13.91 -4.46 -2.69
N PRO A 120 -14.29 -4.00 -3.90
CA PRO A 120 -14.05 -4.75 -5.12
C PRO A 120 -12.57 -5.12 -5.31
N ALA A 121 -12.29 -6.31 -5.86
CA ALA A 121 -10.91 -6.76 -6.06
C ALA A 121 -10.08 -5.81 -6.93
N GLY A 122 -10.71 -5.15 -7.91
CA GLY A 122 -10.08 -4.11 -8.72
C GLY A 122 -9.66 -2.88 -7.90
N LEU A 123 -10.48 -2.47 -6.94
CA LEU A 123 -10.16 -1.36 -6.03
C LEU A 123 -8.99 -1.72 -5.10
N ARG A 124 -9.04 -2.89 -4.45
CA ARG A 124 -7.94 -3.37 -3.61
C ARG A 124 -6.63 -3.50 -4.40
N ARG A 125 -6.71 -3.92 -5.67
CA ARG A 125 -5.57 -3.97 -6.59
C ARG A 125 -5.03 -2.57 -6.89
N ALA A 126 -5.88 -1.60 -7.22
CA ALA A 126 -5.47 -0.23 -7.50
C ALA A 126 -4.73 0.40 -6.30
N VAL A 127 -5.28 0.25 -5.09
CA VAL A 127 -4.62 0.68 -3.83
C VAL A 127 -3.26 0.03 -3.68
N ARG A 128 -3.19 -1.30 -3.87
CA ARG A 128 -1.94 -2.04 -3.73
C ARG A 128 -0.88 -1.59 -4.73
N ASP A 129 -1.27 -1.45 -5.99
CA ASP A 129 -0.34 -1.13 -7.08
C ASP A 129 0.16 0.32 -6.95
N ALA A 130 -0.70 1.26 -6.52
CA ALA A 130 -0.32 2.64 -6.23
C ALA A 130 0.71 2.73 -5.09
N ILE A 131 0.44 2.09 -3.94
CA ILE A 131 1.37 2.10 -2.79
C ILE A 131 2.70 1.42 -3.15
N GLN A 132 2.66 0.31 -3.90
CA GLN A 132 3.88 -0.38 -4.33
C GLN A 132 4.70 0.42 -5.33
N SER A 133 4.05 1.24 -6.15
CA SER A 133 4.73 2.16 -7.06
C SER A 133 5.61 3.14 -6.28
N ILE A 134 5.11 3.68 -5.16
CA ILE A 134 5.87 4.54 -4.25
C ILE A 134 6.98 3.73 -3.56
N VAL A 135 6.64 2.62 -2.90
CA VAL A 135 7.62 1.84 -2.14
C VAL A 135 8.81 1.47 -3.03
N ARG A 136 8.55 0.97 -4.24
CA ARG A 136 9.59 0.52 -5.17
C ARG A 136 10.50 1.64 -5.65
N SER A 137 10.05 2.89 -5.74
CA SER A 137 10.91 4.00 -6.15
C SER A 137 11.98 4.34 -5.10
N HIS A 138 11.76 3.94 -3.84
CA HIS A 138 12.68 4.18 -2.72
C HIS A 138 13.57 2.97 -2.39
N LEU A 139 13.32 1.80 -2.98
CA LEU A 139 14.15 0.61 -2.76
C LEU A 139 15.44 0.66 -3.59
N ARG A 140 16.57 0.34 -2.96
CA ARG A 140 17.87 0.20 -3.65
C ARG A 140 17.97 -1.08 -4.47
N ARG A 141 17.21 -2.11 -4.08
CA ARG A 141 17.13 -3.41 -4.75
C ARG A 141 15.72 -3.99 -4.63
N PRO A 142 15.33 -4.92 -5.52
CA PRO A 142 14.11 -5.71 -5.32
C PRO A 142 14.17 -6.52 -4.02
N LEU A 143 13.01 -6.69 -3.38
CA LEU A 143 12.87 -7.52 -2.18
C LEU A 143 12.81 -9.00 -2.54
N HIS A 144 13.59 -9.83 -1.86
CA HIS A 144 13.56 -11.28 -1.98
C HIS A 144 12.19 -11.85 -1.62
N ALA A 145 11.56 -11.33 -0.58
CA ALA A 145 10.23 -11.75 -0.17
C ALA A 145 9.20 -11.54 -1.29
N GLN A 146 9.26 -10.43 -2.04
CA GLN A 146 8.37 -10.21 -3.17
C GLN A 146 8.64 -11.20 -4.31
N ALA A 147 9.91 -11.42 -4.65
CA ALA A 147 10.29 -12.38 -5.69
C ALA A 147 9.84 -13.81 -5.35
N PHE A 148 9.97 -14.20 -4.09
CA PHE A 148 9.48 -15.48 -3.59
C PHE A 148 7.96 -15.62 -3.77
N PHE A 149 7.16 -14.66 -3.31
CA PHE A 149 5.70 -14.70 -3.50
C PHE A 149 5.27 -14.69 -4.97
N ALA A 150 6.00 -13.99 -5.84
CA ALA A 150 5.71 -13.97 -7.27
C ALA A 150 6.01 -15.32 -7.96
N ALA A 151 6.97 -16.09 -7.44
CA ALA A 151 7.36 -17.40 -7.95
C ALA A 151 6.45 -18.54 -7.46
N LEU A 152 5.69 -18.32 -6.39
CA LEU A 152 4.74 -19.32 -5.90
C LEU A 152 3.63 -19.56 -6.92
N PRO A 153 3.24 -20.83 -7.17
CA PRO A 153 2.06 -21.15 -7.93
C PRO A 153 0.86 -20.40 -7.35
N ARG A 154 0.09 -19.74 -8.21
CA ARG A 154 -1.21 -19.20 -7.78
C ARG A 154 -2.17 -20.38 -7.71
N ASP A 155 -2.53 -20.80 -6.51
CA ASP A 155 -3.57 -21.80 -6.34
C ASP A 155 -4.86 -21.26 -6.97
N ALA A 156 -5.29 -21.90 -8.06
CA ALA A 156 -6.58 -21.67 -8.66
C ALA A 156 -7.64 -22.34 -7.75
N GLY A 157 -8.42 -21.54 -7.03
CA GLY A 157 -9.68 -21.99 -6.44
C GLY A 157 -9.68 -22.19 -4.92
N ALA A 158 -9.92 -21.11 -4.19
CA ALA A 158 -10.71 -21.16 -2.95
C ALA A 158 -12.18 -20.79 -3.27
N GLU A 159 -12.79 -21.51 -4.21
CA GLU A 159 -14.23 -21.58 -4.39
C GLU A 159 -14.63 -23.04 -4.18
N GLY A 160 -15.24 -23.35 -3.02
CA GLY A 160 -15.64 -24.72 -2.71
C GLY A 160 -15.74 -25.06 -1.22
N VAL A 161 -16.29 -24.19 -0.37
CA VAL A 161 -16.83 -24.61 0.94
C VAL A 161 -18.28 -24.16 0.99
N GLY A 162 -19.20 -25.08 0.70
CA GLY A 162 -20.64 -24.80 0.79
C GLY A 162 -21.56 -25.73 0.03
N ALA A 163 -21.23 -27.02 -0.12
CA ALA A 163 -22.22 -28.03 -0.53
C ALA A 163 -21.95 -29.35 0.18
N ALA A 164 -22.05 -29.33 1.52
CA ALA A 164 -22.24 -30.57 2.27
C ALA A 164 -23.74 -30.88 2.27
N ARG A 165 -24.09 -31.91 1.50
CA ARG A 165 -25.33 -32.68 1.54
C ARG A 165 -25.76 -32.94 3.00
N LEU A 166 -27.04 -32.73 3.28
CA LEU A 166 -27.78 -33.53 4.25
C LEU A 166 -29.04 -34.04 3.54
N CYS A 167 -29.28 -35.33 3.77
CA CYS A 167 -30.30 -36.19 3.22
C CYS A 167 -31.73 -35.71 3.49
#